data_AF-A0A2V8U7A7-F1
#
_entry.id   AF-A0A2V8U7A7-F1
#
_cell.length_a   1.000
_cell.length_b   1.000
_cell.length_c   1.000
_cell.angle_alpha   90.00
_cell.angle_beta   90.00
_cell.angle_gamma   90.00
#
_symmetry.space_group_name_H-M   'P 1'
#
loop_
_entity.id
_entity.type
_entity.pdbx_description
1 polymer ?
#
loop_
_entity_poly.entity_id
_entity_poly.type
_entity_poly.pdbx_seq_one_letter_code
_entity_poly.pdbx_strand_id
1 'polypeptide(L)'
;MASASTAARRTFSSLSAKKSDRIAKAHGVPPGQVSDALGRNRAHIDLAVILPFVLLYCFAAPAVARTIWRRYPPIEHGWIPGVAMVLFLSLVFAVGSTMLGEVWSGIAESFRIGNGHMSYRTQRLLWGR
;
A
#
# COMPACT_ATOMS: atom_id res chain seq x y z
N MET A 1 9.46 -34.91 -11.44
CA MET A 1 9.28 -33.44 -11.23
C MET A 1 9.73 -32.92 -9.85
N ALA A 2 9.87 -33.74 -8.79
CA ALA A 2 10.29 -33.28 -7.45
C ALA A 2 11.76 -32.80 -7.33
N SER A 3 12.67 -33.31 -8.18
CA SER A 3 14.11 -32.99 -8.14
C SER A 3 14.43 -31.54 -8.56
N ALA A 4 13.73 -31.02 -9.58
CA ALA A 4 13.95 -29.67 -10.11
C ALA A 4 13.52 -28.56 -9.13
N SER A 5 12.44 -28.76 -8.38
CA SER A 5 11.98 -27.85 -7.31
C SER A 5 13.00 -27.73 -6.16
N THR A 6 13.64 -28.86 -5.83
CA THR A 6 14.64 -28.92 -4.75
C THR A 6 15.95 -28.25 -5.16
N ALA A 7 16.38 -28.46 -6.40
CA ALA A 7 17.54 -27.77 -6.98
C ALA A 7 17.31 -26.25 -7.02
N ALA A 8 16.14 -25.80 -7.51
CA ALA A 8 15.81 -24.37 -7.59
C ALA A 8 15.79 -23.69 -6.21
N ARG A 9 15.26 -24.34 -5.17
CA ARG A 9 15.30 -23.82 -3.79
C ARG A 9 16.73 -23.70 -3.25
N ARG A 10 17.60 -24.67 -3.53
CA ARG A 10 19.02 -24.63 -3.11
C ARG A 10 19.79 -23.51 -3.81
N THR A 11 19.53 -23.29 -5.10
CA THR A 11 20.17 -22.20 -5.84
C THR A 11 19.72 -20.85 -5.29
N PHE A 12 18.42 -20.68 -5.04
CA PHE A 12 17.87 -19.45 -4.45
C PHE A 12 18.43 -19.18 -3.04
N SER A 13 18.50 -20.19 -2.17
CA SER A 13 19.04 -20.04 -0.81
C SER A 13 20.53 -19.69 -0.82
N SER A 14 21.33 -20.30 -1.71
CA SER A 14 22.75 -20.00 -1.82
C SER A 14 23.04 -18.59 -2.37
N LEU A 15 22.22 -18.11 -3.30
CA LEU A 15 22.30 -16.74 -3.83
C LEU A 15 21.89 -15.71 -2.78
N SER A 16 20.82 -15.98 -2.03
CA SER A 16 20.38 -15.13 -0.93
C SER A 16 21.46 -14.99 0.15
N ALA A 17 22.07 -16.12 0.58
CA ALA A 17 23.15 -16.12 1.56
C ALA A 17 24.37 -15.31 1.08
N LYS A 18 24.83 -15.53 -0.16
CA LYS A 18 25.95 -14.78 -0.75
C LYS A 18 25.69 -13.27 -0.81
N LYS A 19 24.45 -12.86 -1.05
CA LYS A 19 24.08 -11.45 -1.09
C LYS A 19 24.09 -10.83 0.30
N SER A 20 23.53 -11.52 1.30
CA SER A 20 23.54 -11.06 2.69
C SER A 20 24.96 -10.90 3.24
N ASP A 21 25.86 -11.83 2.91
CA ASP A 21 27.27 -11.78 3.35
C ASP A 21 28.04 -10.57 2.78
N ARG A 22 27.78 -10.20 1.52
CA ARG A 22 28.35 -8.98 0.92
C ARG A 22 27.85 -7.71 1.59
N ILE A 23 26.55 -7.64 1.90
CA ILE A 23 25.95 -6.48 2.58
C ILE A 23 26.48 -6.37 4.01
N ALA A 24 26.57 -7.49 4.72
CA ALA A 24 27.14 -7.61 6.07
C ALA A 24 28.57 -7.05 6.12
N LYS A 25 29.45 -7.48 5.19
CA LYS A 25 30.82 -6.97 5.08
C LYS A 25 30.90 -5.49 4.74
N ALA A 26 30.04 -5.00 3.85
CA ALA A 26 30.06 -3.59 3.44
C ALA A 26 29.62 -2.64 4.57
N HIS A 27 28.74 -3.10 5.46
CA HIS A 27 28.17 -2.30 6.53
C HIS A 27 28.72 -2.65 7.93
N GLY A 28 29.68 -3.58 8.04
CA GLY A 28 30.28 -3.98 9.31
C GLY A 28 29.30 -4.65 10.28
N VAL A 29 28.20 -5.22 9.77
CA VAL A 29 27.14 -5.85 10.57
C VAL A 29 27.17 -7.37 10.41
N PRO A 30 26.79 -8.14 11.44
CA PRO A 30 26.71 -9.60 11.34
C PRO A 30 25.74 -10.05 10.25
N PRO A 31 26.05 -11.10 9.46
CA PRO A 31 25.16 -11.62 8.41
C PRO A 31 23.78 -12.02 8.94
N GLY A 32 23.70 -12.51 10.18
CA GLY A 32 22.46 -12.83 10.88
C GLY A 32 21.49 -11.65 10.99
N GLN A 33 22.00 -10.44 11.25
CA GLN A 33 21.16 -9.22 11.32
C GLN A 33 20.58 -8.83 9.97
N VAL A 34 21.29 -9.09 8.87
CA VAL A 34 20.80 -8.80 7.51
C VAL A 34 19.65 -9.74 7.13
N SER A 35 19.78 -11.03 7.46
CA SER A 35 18.72 -12.03 7.28
C SER A 35 17.51 -11.81 8.19
N ASP A 36 17.72 -11.42 9.45
CA ASP A 36 16.62 -11.10 10.39
C ASP A 36 15.86 -9.83 10.00
N ALA A 37 16.56 -8.85 9.42
CA ALA A 37 15.94 -7.64 8.88
C ALA A 37 15.05 -7.93 7.65
N LEU A 38 15.39 -8.94 6.85
CA LEU A 38 14.57 -9.40 5.71
C LEU A 38 13.30 -10.14 6.15
N GLY A 39 13.36 -10.85 7.29
CA GLY A 39 12.24 -11.64 7.82
C GLY A 39 11.27 -10.87 8.72
N ARG A 40 11.65 -9.69 9.22
CA ARG A 40 10.76 -8.82 10.00
C ARG A 40 9.70 -8.19 9.10
N ASN A 41 8.65 -8.95 8.82
CA ASN A 41 7.40 -8.42 8.30
C ASN A 41 6.86 -7.40 9.31
N ARG A 42 6.93 -6.11 8.97
CA ARG A 42 6.56 -5.01 9.86
C ARG A 42 5.06 -4.78 9.76
N ALA A 43 4.26 -5.76 10.21
CA ALA A 43 2.80 -5.71 10.14
C ALA A 43 2.19 -4.45 10.78
N HIS A 44 2.84 -3.88 11.80
CA HIS A 44 2.45 -2.60 12.41
C HIS A 44 2.61 -1.40 11.46
N ILE A 45 3.62 -1.43 10.57
CA ILE A 45 3.81 -0.40 9.53
C ILE A 45 2.77 -0.58 8.43
N ASP A 46 2.51 -1.81 7.99
CA ASP A 46 1.46 -2.09 7.00
C ASP A 46 0.08 -1.67 7.54
N LEU A 47 -0.18 -1.92 8.83
CA LEU A 47 -1.39 -1.45 9.50
C LEU A 47 -1.44 0.08 9.53
N ALA A 48 -0.35 0.75 9.90
CA ALA A 48 -0.29 2.22 9.89
C ALA A 48 -0.52 2.80 8.49
N VAL A 49 -0.11 2.10 7.43
CA VAL A 49 -0.33 2.50 6.04
C VAL A 49 -1.81 2.37 5.65
N ILE A 50 -2.49 1.30 6.07
CA ILE A 50 -3.89 1.02 5.67
C ILE A 50 -4.90 1.75 6.55
N LEU A 51 -4.57 1.96 7.82
CA LEU A 51 -5.45 2.54 8.84
C LEU A 51 -6.11 3.88 8.42
N PRO A 52 -5.41 4.88 7.87
CA PRO A 52 -6.05 6.14 7.48
C PRO A 52 -7.06 5.96 6.35
N PHE A 53 -6.82 5.07 5.40
CA PHE A 53 -7.78 4.79 4.32
C PHE A 53 -9.02 4.06 4.84
N VAL A 54 -8.84 3.12 5.77
CA VAL A 54 -9.96 2.43 6.44
C VAL A 54 -10.82 3.42 7.21
N LEU A 55 -10.19 4.28 8.02
CA LEU A 55 -10.92 5.31 8.76
C LEU A 55 -11.65 6.25 7.82
N LEU A 56 -10.97 6.77 6.79
CA LEU A 56 -11.56 7.69 5.83
C LEU A 56 -12.75 7.06 5.10
N TYR A 57 -12.65 5.80 4.69
CA TYR A 57 -13.77 5.08 4.09
C TYR A 57 -14.93 4.87 5.07
N CYS A 58 -14.65 4.40 6.29
CA CYS A 58 -15.66 4.13 7.31
C CYS A 58 -16.44 5.38 7.73
N PHE A 59 -15.81 6.57 7.74
CA PHE A 59 -16.51 7.81 8.08
C PHE A 59 -17.14 8.49 6.86
N ALA A 60 -16.44 8.54 5.72
CA ALA A 60 -16.91 9.25 4.55
C ALA A 60 -18.09 8.54 3.88
N ALA A 61 -18.04 7.20 3.74
CA ALA A 61 -19.09 6.45 3.05
C ALA A 61 -20.49 6.63 3.68
N PRO A 62 -20.69 6.44 5.00
CA PRO A 62 -22.01 6.64 5.61
C PRO A 62 -22.45 8.11 5.63
N ALA A 63 -21.53 9.05 5.82
CA ALA A 63 -21.84 10.48 5.82
C ALA A 63 -22.31 10.95 4.42
N VAL A 64 -21.60 10.52 3.38
CA VAL A 64 -21.93 10.80 1.98
C VAL A 64 -23.27 10.17 1.62
N ALA A 65 -23.46 8.88 1.92
CA ALA A 65 -24.72 8.20 1.64
C ALA A 65 -25.90 8.91 2.32
N ARG A 66 -25.76 9.26 3.60
CA ARG A 66 -26.79 10.00 4.35
C ARG A 66 -27.06 11.38 3.75
N THR A 67 -26.04 12.06 3.24
CA THR A 67 -26.19 13.37 2.61
C THR A 67 -26.93 13.27 1.27
N ILE A 68 -26.59 12.29 0.44
CA ILE A 68 -27.25 12.06 -0.86
C ILE A 68 -28.73 11.74 -0.66
N TRP A 69 -29.06 10.79 0.21
CA TRP A 69 -30.45 10.36 0.43
C TRP A 69 -31.31 11.43 1.14
N ARG A 70 -30.69 12.32 1.93
CA ARG A 70 -31.41 13.48 2.49
C ARG A 70 -31.67 14.58 1.46
N ARG A 71 -30.78 14.73 0.46
CA ARG A 71 -30.87 15.80 -0.54
C ARG A 71 -31.68 15.39 -1.77
N TYR A 72 -31.72 14.10 -2.08
CA TYR A 72 -32.53 13.51 -3.15
C TYR A 72 -33.39 12.37 -2.58
N PRO A 73 -34.51 12.70 -1.91
CA PRO A 73 -35.45 11.69 -1.45
C PRO A 73 -36.00 10.92 -2.67
N PRO A 74 -35.89 9.57 -2.71
CA PRO A 74 -36.36 8.77 -3.84
C PRO A 74 -37.87 8.91 -4.08
N ILE A 75 -38.61 9.22 -3.02
CA ILE A 75 -40.07 9.42 -3.00
C ILE A 75 -40.48 10.66 -3.78
N GLU A 76 -39.67 11.72 -3.77
CA GLU A 76 -40.06 13.02 -4.34
C GLU A 76 -39.46 13.25 -5.73
N HIS A 77 -38.25 12.77 -5.98
CA HIS A 77 -37.47 13.09 -7.19
C HIS A 77 -37.16 11.87 -8.06
N GLY A 78 -37.62 10.68 -7.67
CA GLY A 78 -37.22 9.42 -8.30
C GLY A 78 -35.76 9.05 -7.99
N TRP A 79 -35.30 7.92 -8.51
CA TRP A 79 -34.01 7.33 -8.11
C TRP A 79 -32.84 7.84 -8.96
N ILE A 80 -33.15 8.40 -10.14
CA ILE A 80 -32.18 8.86 -11.15
C ILE A 80 -31.18 9.90 -10.60
N PRO A 81 -31.60 11.00 -9.94
CA PRO A 81 -30.65 12.01 -9.44
C PRO A 81 -29.74 11.46 -8.32
N GLY A 82 -30.27 10.58 -7.47
CA GLY A 82 -29.47 9.90 -6.44
C GLY A 82 -28.39 9.00 -7.06
N VAL A 83 -28.76 8.17 -8.04
CA VAL A 83 -27.81 7.28 -8.75
C VAL A 83 -26.76 8.09 -9.51
N ALA A 84 -27.14 9.15 -10.22
CA ALA A 84 -26.20 10.01 -10.94
C ALA A 84 -25.17 10.64 -9.99
N MET A 85 -25.61 11.09 -8.81
CA MET A 85 -24.72 11.67 -7.81
C MET A 85 -23.79 10.63 -7.17
N VAL A 86 -24.27 9.40 -6.94
CA VAL A 86 -23.44 8.28 -6.47
C VAL A 86 -22.35 7.94 -7.49
N LEU A 87 -22.70 7.87 -8.78
CA LEU A 87 -21.73 7.62 -9.85
C LEU A 87 -20.69 8.75 -9.94
N PHE A 88 -21.13 10.00 -9.90
CA PHE A 88 -20.24 11.16 -9.91
C PHE A 88 -19.30 11.16 -8.70
N LEU A 89 -19.81 10.94 -7.49
CA LEU A 89 -18.96 10.86 -6.31
C LEU A 89 -18.02 9.67 -6.34
N SER A 90 -18.44 8.53 -6.89
CA SER A 90 -17.56 7.37 -7.06
C SER A 90 -16.36 7.71 -7.94
N LEU A 91 -16.58 8.45 -9.03
CA LEU A 91 -15.50 8.94 -9.90
C LEU A 91 -14.57 9.90 -9.15
N VAL A 92 -15.13 10.88 -8.44
CA VAL A 92 -14.35 11.85 -7.65
C VAL A 92 -13.54 11.15 -6.56
N PHE A 93 -14.12 10.17 -5.87
CA PHE A 93 -13.41 9.37 -4.87
C PHE A 93 -12.34 8.49 -5.50
N ALA A 94 -12.56 7.92 -6.68
CA ALA A 94 -11.54 7.14 -7.38
C ALA A 94 -10.31 8.01 -7.69
N VAL A 95 -10.52 9.19 -8.29
CA VAL A 95 -9.43 10.13 -8.61
C VAL A 95 -8.78 10.72 -7.34
N GLY A 96 -9.58 11.05 -6.32
CA GLY A 96 -9.06 11.57 -5.07
C GLY A 96 -8.23 10.54 -4.29
N SER A 97 -8.68 9.29 -4.26
CA SER A 97 -7.99 8.21 -3.55
C SER A 97 -6.71 7.76 -4.25
N THR A 98 -6.62 7.83 -5.58
CA THR A 98 -5.38 7.56 -6.32
C THR A 98 -4.31 8.59 -5.99
N MET A 99 -4.64 9.89 -6.09
CA MET A 99 -3.72 10.99 -5.77
C MET A 99 -3.27 10.95 -4.30
N LEU A 100 -4.21 10.72 -3.38
CA LEU A 100 -3.90 10.59 -1.95
C LEU A 100 -3.06 9.33 -1.67
N GLY A 101 -3.33 8.24 -2.38
CA GLY A 101 -2.57 6.99 -2.35
C GLY A 101 -1.12 7.18 -2.75
N GLU A 102 -0.85 7.95 -3.82
CA GLU A 102 0.51 8.28 -4.25
C GLU A 102 1.29 9.04 -3.18
N VAL A 103 0.71 10.12 -2.65
CA VAL A 103 1.33 10.95 -1.61
C VAL A 103 1.58 10.13 -0.35
N TRP A 104 0.59 9.34 0.08
CA TRP A 104 0.70 8.50 1.25
C TRP A 104 1.76 7.41 1.08
N SER A 105 1.85 6.80 -0.10
CA SER A 105 2.87 5.80 -0.40
C SER A 105 4.28 6.39 -0.34
N GLY A 106 4.45 7.63 -0.80
CA GLY A 106 5.68 8.41 -0.62
C GLY A 106 6.03 8.63 0.86
N ILE A 107 5.07 9.05 1.68
CA ILE A 107 5.27 9.27 3.12
C ILE A 107 5.62 7.95 3.81
N ALA A 108 4.86 6.88 3.56
CA ALA A 108 5.08 5.57 4.17
C ALA A 108 6.45 4.98 3.85
N GLU A 109 6.88 5.04 2.59
CA GLU A 109 8.19 4.52 2.19
C GLU A 109 9.33 5.46 2.64
N SER A 110 9.10 6.78 2.81
CA SER A 110 10.03 7.69 3.50
C SER A 110 10.28 7.26 4.95
N PHE A 111 9.22 6.95 5.71
CA PHE A 111 9.33 6.42 7.07
C PHE A 111 9.98 5.02 7.08
N ARG A 112 9.74 4.18 6.07
CA ARG A 112 10.33 2.83 5.99
C ARG A 112 11.84 2.85 5.77
N ILE A 113 12.33 3.78 4.94
CA ILE A 113 13.75 3.92 4.58
C ILE A 113 14.49 4.76 5.62
N GLY A 114 13.81 5.69 6.30
CA GLY A 114 14.38 6.54 7.34
C GLY A 114 15.34 7.62 6.82
N ASN A 115 15.46 7.79 5.49
CA ASN A 115 16.48 8.65 4.88
C ASN A 115 15.92 9.84 4.08
N GLY A 116 14.60 10.07 4.05
CA GLY A 116 13.96 11.24 3.40
C GLY A 116 14.15 11.40 1.87
N HIS A 117 15.09 10.67 1.26
CA HIS A 117 15.43 10.74 -0.15
C HIS A 117 14.80 9.58 -0.92
N MET A 118 13.74 9.89 -1.68
CA MET A 118 13.03 8.95 -2.53
C MET A 118 13.07 9.39 -4.00
N SER A 119 14.24 9.38 -4.63
CA SER A 119 14.35 9.87 -6.01
C SER A 119 13.78 8.90 -7.06
N TYR A 120 13.95 7.57 -6.91
CA TYR A 120 13.50 6.56 -7.89
C TYR A 120 12.64 5.42 -7.34
N ARG A 121 12.38 5.39 -6.03
CA ARG A 121 11.56 4.32 -5.40
C ARG A 121 10.07 4.57 -5.45
N THR A 122 9.65 5.84 -5.49
CA THR A 122 8.25 6.27 -5.58
C THR A 122 7.56 5.74 -6.84
N GLN A 123 8.27 5.69 -7.98
CA GLN A 123 7.76 5.13 -9.24
C GLN A 123 7.56 3.61 -9.27
N ARG A 124 8.00 2.88 -8.23
CA ARG A 124 7.78 1.42 -8.11
C ARG A 124 6.61 1.07 -7.21
N LEU A 125 5.98 2.06 -6.57
CA LEU A 125 4.84 1.86 -5.71
C LEU A 125 3.60 1.66 -6.59
N LEU A 126 2.74 0.72 -6.19
CA LEU A 126 1.54 0.30 -6.95
C LEU A 126 0.63 1.47 -7.36
N TRP A 127 0.68 2.59 -6.64
CA TRP A 127 -0.11 3.77 -6.90
C TRP A 127 0.47 4.74 -7.95
N GLY A 128 1.77 4.67 -8.27
CA GLY A 128 2.42 5.54 -9.25
C GLY A 128 2.59 4.89 -10.64
N ARG A 129 1.82 3.84 -10.94
CA ARG A 129 1.80 3.15 -12.24
C ARG A 129 0.52 3.44 -13.00
#